data_AF-A0AAD5L488-F1
#
_entry.id   AF-A0AAD5L488-F1
#
_cell.length_a   1.000
_cell.length_b   1.000
_cell.length_c   1.000
_cell.angle_alpha   90.00
_cell.angle_beta   90.00
_cell.angle_gamma   90.00
#
_symmetry.space_group_name_H-M   'P 1'
#
loop_
_entity.id
_entity.type
_entity.pdbx_description
1 polymer ?
#
loop_
_entity_poly.entity_id
_entity_poly.type
_entity_poly.pdbx_seq_one_letter_code
_entity_poly.pdbx_strand_id
1 'polypeptide(L)'
;MLIAAKDVNLVQEVKDQLKRHFKMKDLGPAKFVIGMEIEYHVDSKVLTIKQSQFIRRLVDKYNQADAAPIVNPCDKGQLMTKLDTQPTLRWELAPISHTR
;
A
#
# COMPACT_ATOMS: atom_id res chain seq x y z
N MET A 1 -0.86 9.33 17.15
CA MET A 1 -1.16 8.02 17.77
C MET A 1 -2.52 7.55 17.25
N LEU A 2 -2.67 6.26 16.94
CA LEU A 2 -3.97 5.70 16.55
C LEU A 2 -4.66 5.13 17.79
N ILE A 3 -5.97 5.38 17.94
CA ILE A 3 -6.81 4.79 18.98
C ILE A 3 -8.03 4.21 18.26
N ALA A 4 -8.34 2.94 18.50
CA ALA A 4 -9.50 2.28 17.93
C ALA A 4 -10.17 1.43 19.01
N ALA A 5 -11.50 1.53 19.11
CA ALA A 5 -12.31 0.67 19.95
C ALA A 5 -13.70 0.50 19.33
N LYS A 6 -14.43 -0.54 19.75
CA LYS A 6 -15.83 -0.76 19.33
C LYS A 6 -16.78 0.30 19.90
N ASP A 7 -16.48 0.79 21.10
CA ASP A 7 -17.26 1.81 21.80
C ASP A 7 -16.56 3.18 21.72
N VAL A 8 -17.30 4.19 21.28
CA VAL A 8 -16.83 5.58 21.18
C VAL A 8 -16.52 6.16 22.54
N ASN A 9 -17.25 5.75 23.60
CA ASN A 9 -16.99 6.22 24.96
C ASN A 9 -15.63 5.75 25.46
N LEU A 10 -15.25 4.51 25.16
CA LEU A 10 -13.95 3.97 25.51
C LEU A 10 -12.81 4.71 24.78
N VAL A 11 -13.02 5.07 23.50
CA VAL A 11 -12.04 5.90 22.77
C VAL A 11 -11.85 7.24 23.49
N GLN A 12 -12.94 7.85 23.95
CA GLN A 12 -12.88 9.15 24.60
C GLN A 12 -12.24 9.09 25.98
N GLU A 13 -12.56 8.08 26.78
CA GLU A 13 -11.94 7.84 28.08
C GLU A 13 -10.41 7.68 27.95
N VAL A 14 -9.96 6.85 27.00
CA VAL A 14 -8.54 6.64 26.74
C VAL A 14 -7.86 7.94 26.29
N LYS A 15 -8.52 8.73 25.42
CA LYS A 15 -8.01 10.06 25.01
C LYS A 15 -7.81 10.98 26.21
N ASP A 16 -8.77 11.01 27.13
CA ASP A 16 -8.71 11.92 28.28
C ASP A 16 -7.71 11.47 29.33
N GLN A 17 -7.59 10.17 29.58
CA GLN A 17 -6.53 9.61 30.42
C GLN A 17 -5.13 9.95 29.89
N LEU A 18 -4.93 9.86 28.57
CA LEU A 18 -3.65 10.20 27.94
C LEU A 18 -3.36 11.69 27.97
N LYS A 19 -4.36 12.56 27.74
CA LYS A 19 -4.20 14.02 27.84
C LYS A 19 -3.74 14.49 29.23
N ARG A 20 -4.10 13.77 30.30
CA ARG A 20 -3.69 14.09 31.67
C ARG A 20 -2.18 13.88 31.90
N HIS A 21 -1.60 12.89 31.23
CA HIS A 21 -0.20 12.51 31.42
C HIS A 21 0.72 13.05 30.33
N PHE A 22 0.17 13.34 29.14
CA PHE A 22 0.94 13.76 27.98
C PHE A 22 0.31 14.99 27.31
N LYS A 23 1.16 15.95 26.92
CA LYS A 23 0.73 17.08 26.08
C LYS A 23 0.43 16.56 24.67
N MET A 24 -0.84 16.28 24.39
CA MET A 24 -1.29 15.74 23.11
C MET A 24 -2.33 16.63 22.44
N LYS A 25 -2.37 16.59 21.11
CA LYS A 25 -3.38 17.25 20.29
C LYS A 25 -4.20 16.20 19.57
N ASP A 26 -5.52 16.34 19.61
CA ASP A 26 -6.41 15.52 18.79
C ASP A 26 -6.35 16.07 17.35
N LEU A 27 -6.03 15.19 16.40
CA LEU A 27 -5.96 15.50 14.98
C LEU A 27 -7.24 15.08 14.22
N GLY A 28 -8.23 14.56 14.95
CA GLY A 28 -9.46 14.04 14.38
C GLY A 28 -9.31 12.63 13.80
N PRO A 29 -10.19 12.24 12.86
CA PRO A 29 -10.14 10.94 12.22
C PRO A 29 -8.79 10.68 11.55
N ALA A 30 -8.24 9.50 11.80
CA ALA A 30 -6.97 9.11 11.21
C ALA A 30 -7.13 8.89 9.69
N LYS A 31 -6.26 9.52 8.92
CA LYS A 31 -6.21 9.41 7.45
C LYS A 31 -5.07 8.55 6.94
N PHE A 32 -4.05 8.30 7.77
CA PHE A 32 -2.88 7.52 7.40
C PHE A 32 -2.42 6.60 8.53
N VAL A 33 -2.07 5.36 8.19
CA VAL A 33 -1.48 4.35 9.07
C VAL A 33 -0.36 3.65 8.32
N ILE A 34 0.85 3.63 8.89
CA ILE A 34 2.02 2.95 8.30
C ILE A 34 2.27 3.41 6.84
N GLY A 35 1.99 4.69 6.54
CA GLY A 35 2.15 5.26 5.19
C GLY A 35 1.11 4.79 4.17
N MET A 36 0.05 4.09 4.60
CA MET A 36 -1.14 3.77 3.83
C MET A 36 -2.25 4.75 4.19
N GLU A 37 -3.04 5.15 3.19
CA GLU A 37 -4.22 5.99 3.44
C GLU A 37 -5.35 5.10 3.98
N ILE A 38 -6.05 5.60 4.99
CA ILE A 38 -7.18 4.90 5.60
C ILE A 38 -8.41 5.80 5.63
N GLU A 39 -9.56 5.17 5.45
CA GLU A 39 -10.86 5.82 5.53
C GLU A 39 -11.81 4.92 6.31
N TYR A 40 -12.32 5.42 7.43
CA TYR A 40 -13.25 4.68 8.27
C TYR A 40 -14.66 5.24 8.11
N HIS A 41 -15.56 4.41 7.61
CA HIS A 41 -16.98 4.73 7.48
C HIS A 41 -17.70 4.24 8.74
N VAL A 42 -18.09 5.18 9.60
CA VAL A 42 -18.72 4.88 10.89
C VAL A 42 -20.06 4.17 10.72
N ASP A 43 -20.87 4.61 9.76
CA ASP A 43 -22.23 4.09 9.53
C ASP A 43 -22.23 2.62 9.10
N SER A 44 -21.31 2.26 8.19
CA SER A 44 -21.16 0.89 7.67
C SER A 44 -20.16 0.05 8.47
N LYS A 45 -19.44 0.66 9.42
CA LYS A 45 -18.33 0.03 10.18
C LYS A 45 -17.25 -0.57 9.28
N VAL A 46 -17.03 0.01 8.10
CA VAL A 46 -16.03 -0.43 7.14
C VAL A 46 -14.77 0.42 7.26
N LEU A 47 -13.62 -0.23 7.39
CA LEU A 47 -12.30 0.40 7.27
C LEU A 47 -11.73 0.11 5.88
N THR A 48 -11.64 1.14 5.06
CA THR A 48 -11.03 1.07 3.73
C THR A 48 -9.56 1.46 3.84
N ILE A 49 -8.68 0.63 3.26
CA ILE A 49 -7.24 0.90 3.19
C ILE A 49 -6.88 1.15 1.72
N LYS A 50 -6.33 2.32 1.42
CA LYS A 50 -5.87 2.73 0.09
C LYS A 50 -4.34 2.70 0.06
N GLN A 51 -3.80 1.95 -0.90
CA GLN A 51 -2.35 1.81 -1.11
C GLN A 51 -1.85 2.48 -2.41
N SER A 52 -2.67 3.30 -3.06
CA SER A 52 -2.35 3.89 -4.36
C SER A 52 -1.04 4.70 -4.35
N GLN A 53 -0.76 5.45 -3.27
CA GLN A 53 0.52 6.15 -3.11
C GLN A 53 1.71 5.21 -2.94
N PHE A 54 1.53 4.07 -2.29
CA PHE A 54 2.59 3.08 -2.14
C PHE A 54 2.92 2.45 -3.49
N ILE A 55 1.89 2.06 -4.25
CA ILE A 55 2.03 1.54 -5.61
C ILE A 55 2.74 2.56 -6.50
N ARG A 56 2.30 3.83 -6.51
CA ARG A 56 2.96 4.88 -7.30
C ARG A 56 4.45 5.02 -6.94
N ARG A 57 4.78 5.02 -5.64
CA ARG A 57 6.18 5.08 -5.18
C ARG A 57 7.00 3.88 -5.65
N LEU A 58 6.42 2.68 -5.71
CA LEU A 58 7.11 1.50 -6.24
C LEU A 58 7.35 1.64 -7.74
N VAL A 59 6.33 2.05 -8.50
CA VAL A 59 6.44 2.28 -9.95
C VAL A 59 7.57 3.27 -10.25
N ASP A 60 7.61 4.39 -9.53
CA ASP A 60 8.65 5.41 -9.70
C ASP A 60 10.03 4.86 -9.30
N LYS A 61 10.13 4.15 -8.17
CA LYS A 61 11.40 3.60 -7.66
C LYS A 61 12.06 2.62 -8.63
N TYR A 62 11.27 1.85 -9.36
CA TYR A 62 11.78 0.85 -10.31
C TYR A 62 11.70 1.31 -11.77
N ASN A 63 11.40 2.59 -12.00
CA ASN A 63 11.25 3.19 -13.32
C ASN A 63 10.28 2.38 -14.22
N GLN A 64 9.16 1.93 -13.65
CA GLN A 64 8.17 1.08 -14.30
C GLN A 64 6.94 1.87 -14.78
N ALA A 65 7.04 3.19 -14.92
CA ALA A 65 5.91 4.04 -15.35
C ALA A 65 5.37 3.63 -16.74
N ASP A 66 6.27 3.23 -17.64
CA ASP A 66 5.97 2.81 -19.02
C ASP A 66 6.08 1.29 -19.21
N ALA A 67 6.02 0.52 -18.12
CA ALA A 67 6.13 -0.93 -18.20
C ALA A 67 4.97 -1.52 -19.03
N ALA A 68 5.30 -2.42 -19.95
CA ALA A 68 4.28 -3.12 -20.74
C ALA A 68 3.39 -3.94 -19.80
N PRO A 69 2.05 -3.88 -19.95
CA PRO A 69 1.15 -4.67 -19.14
C PRO A 69 1.40 -6.16 -19.41
N ILE A 70 1.72 -6.91 -18.36
CA ILE A 70 1.81 -8.37 -18.40
C ILE A 70 0.68 -8.96 -17.58
N VAL A 71 0.20 -10.13 -17.98
CA VAL A 71 -0.79 -10.88 -17.22
C VAL A 71 -0.24 -11.14 -15.82
N ASN A 72 -0.94 -10.64 -14.80
CA ASN A 72 -0.60 -10.89 -13.40
C ASN A 72 -0.90 -12.36 -13.08
N PRO A 73 0.11 -13.23 -12.86
CA PRO A 73 -0.11 -14.66 -12.62
C PRO A 73 -0.87 -14.94 -11.30
N CYS A 74 -1.00 -13.92 -10.45
CA CYS A 74 -1.63 -14.01 -9.14
C CYS A 74 -3.08 -13.49 -9.13
N ASP A 75 -3.67 -13.21 -10.28
CA ASP A 75 -5.07 -12.79 -10.37
C ASP A 75 -6.01 -13.98 -10.06
N LYS A 76 -6.98 -13.77 -9.16
CA LYS A 76 -7.79 -14.87 -8.62
C LYS A 76 -8.79 -15.34 -9.67
N GLY A 77 -8.73 -16.63 -10.02
CA GLY A 77 -9.65 -17.27 -10.98
C GLY A 77 -9.08 -17.49 -12.38
N GLN A 78 -7.80 -17.18 -12.59
CA GLN A 78 -7.14 -17.46 -13.87
C GLN A 78 -6.68 -18.93 -13.93
N LEU A 79 -7.20 -19.68 -14.91
CA LEU A 79 -6.63 -20.98 -15.28
C LEU A 79 -5.21 -20.72 -15.79
N MET A 80 -4.21 -21.22 -15.06
CA MET A 80 -2.82 -21.21 -15.49
C MET A 80 -2.68 -22.11 -16.71
N THR A 81 -2.93 -21.56 -17.90
CA THR A 81 -2.47 -22.20 -19.12
C THR A 81 -0.96 -21.98 -19.16
N LYS A 82 -0.19 -23.06 -19.38
CA LYS A 82 1.27 -23.00 -19.42
C LYS A 82 1.68 -21.83 -20.32
N LEU A 83 2.56 -20.94 -19.83
CA LEU A 83 3.18 -19.91 -20.65
C LEU A 83 3.94 -20.62 -21.77
N ASP A 84 3.29 -20.80 -22.91
CA ASP A 84 3.97 -21.22 -24.12
C ASP A 84 4.78 -20.01 -24.61
N THR A 85 6.09 -20.20 -24.53
CA THR A 85 7.18 -19.37 -25.07
C THR A 85 7.26 -17.92 -24.58
N GLN A 86 8.27 -17.69 -23.76
CA GLN A 86 8.92 -16.40 -23.53
C GLN A 86 9.02 -15.58 -24.83
N PRO A 87 8.60 -14.30 -24.87
CA PRO A 87 9.30 -13.34 -25.70
C PRO A 87 10.66 -13.17 -25.04
N THR A 88 11.68 -13.77 -25.65
CA THR A 88 13.08 -13.69 -25.22
C THR A 88 13.39 -12.23 -24.88
N LEU A 89 13.64 -11.96 -23.60
CA LEU A 89 14.00 -10.63 -23.16
C LEU A 89 15.32 -10.27 -23.87
N ARG A 90 15.25 -9.33 -24.80
CA ARG A 90 16.34 -8.86 -25.66
C ARG A 90 17.38 -8.03 -24.89
N TRP A 91 17.81 -8.48 -23.70
CA TRP A 91 18.91 -7.89 -22.92
C TRP A 91 20.18 -8.77 -22.90
N GLU A 92 20.14 -9.99 -23.46
CA GLU A 92 21.30 -10.91 -23.45
C GLU A 92 22.28 -10.76 -24.65
N LEU A 93 22.17 -9.73 -25.49
CA LEU A 93 23.06 -9.57 -26.66
C LEU A 93 23.80 -8.23 -26.76
N ALA A 94 23.98 -7.49 -25.67
CA ALA A 94 24.97 -6.41 -25.67
C ALA A 94 26.35 -7.02 -25.37
N PRO A 95 27.28 -7.11 -26.35
CA PRO A 95 28.64 -7.58 -26.06
C PRO A 95 29.29 -6.58 -25.10
N ILE A 96 29.67 -7.07 -23.92
CA ILE A 96 30.46 -6.31 -22.95
C ILE A 96 31.85 -6.15 -23.57
N SER A 97 32.10 -5.02 -24.22
CA SER A 97 33.44 -4.62 -24.63
C SER A 97 34.28 -4.32 -23.38
N HIS A 98 35.07 -5.29 -22.93
CA HIS A 98 36.20 -5.03 -22.05
C HIS A 98 37.30 -4.35 -22.88
N THR A 99 37.41 -3.02 -22.76
CA THR A 99 38.62 -2.29 -23.13
C THR A 99 39.67 -2.53 -22.06
N ARG A 100 40.85 -2.98 -22.49
CA ARG A 100 42.10 -2.92 -21.72
C ARG A 100 42.80 -1.60 -21.99
#